data_AF-A0A0B5HLT2-F1
#
_entry.id   AF-A0A0B5HLT2-F1
#
_cell.length_a   1.000
_cell.length_b   1.000
_cell.length_c   1.000
_cell.angle_alpha   90.00
_cell.angle_beta   90.00
_cell.angle_gamma   90.00
#
_symmetry.space_group_name_H-M   'P 1'
#
loop_
_entity.id
_entity.type
_entity.pdbx_description
1 polymer ?
#
loop_
_entity_poly.entity_id
_entity_poly.type
_entity_poly.pdbx_seq_one_letter_code
_entity_poly.pdbx_strand_id
1 'polypeptide(L)' 'MKKHPVKKWEVSISELQEGIDKRFKVTRRLPDMSVAETRIFRDKKKARALFDEWLK' A
#
# COMPACT_ATOMS: atom_id res chain seq x y z
N MET A 1 -3.99 29.51 -13.80
CA MET A 1 -3.47 28.76 -12.64
C MET A 1 -3.11 27.35 -13.10
N LYS A 2 -1.81 27.00 -13.15
CA LYS A 2 -1.38 25.63 -13.47
C LYS A 2 -1.78 24.73 -12.30
N LYS A 3 -2.83 23.92 -12.46
CA LYS A 3 -3.15 22.85 -11.51
C LYS A 3 -1.96 21.88 -11.55
N HIS A 4 -1.07 21.94 -10.56
CA HIS A 4 -0.08 20.89 -10.40
C HIS A 4 -0.85 19.58 -10.25
N PRO A 5 -0.59 18.57 -11.09
CA PRO A 5 -1.25 17.28 -10.92
C PRO A 5 -0.91 16.80 -9.52
N VAL A 6 -1.94 16.62 -8.68
CA VAL A 6 -1.79 15.98 -7.38
C VAL A 6 -1.26 14.58 -7.70
N LYS A 7 0.04 14.36 -7.43
CA LYS A 7 0.70 13.10 -7.76
C LYS A 7 -0.05 11.99 -7.03
N LYS A 8 -0.65 11.07 -7.78
CA LYS A 8 -1.48 10.00 -7.23
C LYS A 8 -0.53 8.93 -6.66
N TRP A 9 -0.68 8.65 -5.38
CA TRP A 9 -0.09 7.45 -4.79
C TRP A 9 -0.73 6.22 -5.42
N GLU A 10 0.09 5.31 -5.92
CA GLU A 10 -0.38 3.98 -6.32
C GLU A 10 -0.32 3.08 -5.09
N VAL A 11 -1.44 2.49 -4.70
CA VAL A 11 -1.53 1.61 -3.52
C VAL A 11 -1.83 0.18 -3.95
N SER A 12 -1.14 -0.78 -3.35
CA SER A 12 -1.29 -2.21 -3.63
C SER A 12 -1.31 -3.02 -2.33
N ILE A 13 -2.02 -4.14 -2.34
CA ILE A 13 -2.05 -5.12 -1.26
C ILE A 13 -1.76 -6.50 -1.84
N SER A 14 -0.87 -7.26 -1.21
CA SER A 14 -0.48 -8.61 -1.63
C SER A 14 -0.47 -9.56 -0.45
N GLU A 15 -0.92 -10.79 -0.68
CA GLU A 15 -0.88 -11.87 0.31
C GLU A 15 0.46 -12.60 0.19
N LEU A 16 1.17 -12.74 1.30
CA LEU A 16 2.43 -13.47 1.41
C LEU A 16 2.15 -14.74 2.22
N GLN A 17 2.31 -15.90 1.60
CA GLN A 17 2.22 -17.20 2.24
C GLN A 17 3.65 -17.68 2.56
N GLU A 18 4.06 -17.64 3.84
CA GLU A 18 5.33 -18.24 4.29
C GLU A 18 5.00 -19.50 5.11
N GLY A 19 4.84 -20.62 4.42
CA GLY A 19 4.45 -21.89 5.04
C GLY A 19 3.04 -21.84 5.63
N ILE A 20 2.93 -22.03 6.95
CA ILE A 20 1.67 -22.03 7.70
C ILE A 20 1.18 -20.59 7.99
N ASP A 21 2.10 -19.62 8.06
CA ASP A 21 1.78 -18.24 8.39
C ASP A 21 1.38 -17.43 7.16
N LYS A 22 0.23 -16.74 7.26
CA LYS A 22 -0.26 -15.81 6.24
C LYS A 22 0.04 -14.38 6.65
N ARG A 23 0.73 -13.65 5.80
CA ARG A 23 1.04 -12.22 5.96
C ARG A 23 0.43 -11.42 4.81
N PHE A 24 0.24 -10.14 5.04
CA PHE A 24 -0.37 -9.20 4.10
C PHE A 24 0.57 -8.00 3.96
N LYS A 25 1.07 -7.78 2.75
CA LYS A 25 1.96 -6.67 2.43
C LYS A 25 1.16 -5.58 1.74
N VAL A 26 1.13 -4.39 2.32
CA VAL A 26 0.51 -3.19 1.74
C VAL A 26 1.63 -2.25 1.31
N THR A 27 1.62 -1.81 0.06
CA THR A 27 2.67 -0.95 -0.52
C THR A 27 2.02 0.24 -1.20
N ARG A 28 2.43 1.47 -0.85
CA ARG A 28 2.12 2.67 -1.63
C ARG A 28 3.38 3.22 -2.29
N ARG A 29 3.29 3.64 -3.54
CA ARG A 29 4.43 4.21 -4.28
C ARG A 29 4.04 5.48 -5.02
N LEU A 30 5.01 6.38 -5.12
CA LEU A 30 5.02 7.51 -6.04
C LEU A 30 6.08 7.21 -7.09
N PRO A 31 5.71 6.65 -8.26
CA PRO A 31 6.67 6.24 -9.28
C PRO A 31 7.49 7.44 -9.77
N ASP A 32 6.86 8.60 -9.86
CA ASP A 32 7.46 9.87 -10.29
C ASP A 32 8.57 10.39 -9.36
N MET A 33 8.56 9.98 -8.09
CA MET A 33 9.59 10.34 -7.10
C MET A 33 10.48 9.16 -6.70
N SER A 34 10.27 7.97 -7.28
CA SER A 34 10.93 6.73 -6.84
C SER A 34 10.80 6.47 -5.32
N VAL A 35 9.70 6.91 -4.72
CA VAL A 35 9.41 6.70 -3.28
C VAL A 35 8.41 5.57 -3.14
N ALA A 36 8.69 4.63 -2.24
CA ALA A 36 7.77 3.55 -1.87
C ALA A 36 7.75 3.34 -0.35
N GLU A 37 6.56 3.13 0.20
CA GLU A 37 6.34 2.77 1.59
C GLU A 37 5.64 1.41 1.65
N THR A 38 6.18 0.49 2.46
CA THR A 38 5.68 -0.88 2.59
C THR A 38 5.39 -1.20 4.05
N ARG A 39 4.22 -1.79 4.33
CA ARG A 39 3.86 -2.30 5.66
C ARG A 39 3.37 -3.75 5.56
N ILE A 40 3.78 -4.58 6.52
CA ILE A 40 3.42 -6.00 6.58
C ILE A 40 2.58 -6.25 7.82
N PHE A 41 1.49 -7.00 7.65
CA PHE A 41 0.55 -7.37 8.70
C PHE A 41 0.38 -8.88 8.75
N ARG A 42 0.13 -9.43 9.95
CA ARG A 42 -0.32 -10.82 10.11
C ARG A 42 -1.84 -10.95 9.98
N ASP A 43 -2.56 -9.85 10.14
CA ASP A 43 -4.02 -9.81 10.12
C ASP A 43 -4.55 -9.11 8.85
N LYS A 44 -5.51 -9.75 8.18
CA LYS A 44 -6.10 -9.25 6.93
C LYS A 44 -6.89 -7.97 7.13
N LYS A 45 -7.62 -7.83 8.25
CA LYS A 45 -8.46 -6.65 8.51
C LYS A 45 -7.58 -5.43 8.71
N LYS A 46 -6.47 -5.55 9.45
CA LYS A 46 -5.50 -4.45 9.62
C LYS A 46 -4.86 -4.02 8.30
N ALA A 47 -4.47 -4.98 7.46
CA ALA A 47 -3.93 -4.67 6.13
C ALA A 47 -4.95 -3.95 5.25
N ARG A 48 -6.22 -4.41 5.27
CA ARG A 48 -7.30 -3.79 4.50
C ARG A 48 -7.61 -2.37 4.98
N ALA A 49 -7.67 -2.15 6.30
CA ALA A 49 -7.91 -0.83 6.88
C ALA A 49 -6.86 0.19 6.43
N LEU A 50 -5.57 -0.18 6.45
CA LEU A 50 -4.50 0.69 5.95
C LEU A 50 -4.61 0.94 4.44
N PHE A 51 -4.94 -0.10 3.67
CA PHE A 51 -5.12 0.03 2.23
C PHE A 51 -6.24 1.03 1.87
N ASP A 52 -7.40 0.91 2.53
CA ASP A 52 -8.53 1.84 2.36
C ASP A 52 -8.20 3.26 2.87
N GLU A 53 -7.39 3.40 3.94
CA GLU A 53 -6.88 4.69 4.41
C GLU A 53 -5.99 5.38 3.36
N TRP A 54 -5.11 4.62 2.70
CA TRP A 54 -4.18 5.16 1.69
C TRP A 54 -4.83 5.42 0.33
N LEU A 55 -5.99 4.83 0.04
CA LEU A 55 -6.76 5.10 -1.17
C LEU A 55 -7.57 6.40 -1.11
N LYS A 56 -7.75 6.97 0.08
CA LYS A 56 -8.58 8.14 0.34
C LYS A 56 -7.86 9.44 -0.01
#